data_AF-A0A8J3DLY8-F1
#
_entry.id   AF-A0A8J3DLY8-F1
#
_cell.length_a   1.000
_cell.length_b   1.000
_cell.length_c   1.000
_cell.angle_alpha   90.00
_cell.angle_beta   90.00
_cell.angle_gamma   90.00
#
_symmetry.space_group_name_H-M   'P 1'
#
loop_
_entity.id
_entity.type
_entity.pdbx_description
1 polymer ?
#
loop_
_entity_poly.entity_id
_entity_poly.type
_entity_poly.pdbx_seq_one_letter_code
_entity_poly.pdbx_strand_id
1 'polypeptide(L)' 'MDDAEEAEEAEQEEKHPAKPNFKAPRDNGDGTYMVEFEFDGRHYAWSGAAGNRVEAMQSAWSAYFK' A
#
# COMPACT_ATOMS: atom_id res chain seq x y z
N MET A 1 -16.71 -22.75 -22.00
CA MET A 1 -17.72 -21.81 -21.51
C MET A 1 -17.89 -22.09 -20.03
N ASP A 2 -17.45 -21.29 -19.08
CA ASP A 2 -16.75 -20.01 -18.97
C ASP A 2 -16.28 -20.06 -17.50
N ASP A 3 -14.99 -19.94 -17.20
CA ASP A 3 -14.35 -18.71 -16.70
C ASP A 3 -15.22 -17.85 -15.75
N ALA A 4 -14.61 -17.45 -14.63
CA ALA A 4 -15.12 -16.58 -13.56
C ALA A 4 -15.91 -17.27 -12.42
N GLU A 5 -15.19 -17.63 -11.37
CA GLU A 5 -15.66 -17.30 -10.02
C GLU A 5 -14.45 -16.88 -9.19
N GLU A 6 -14.15 -15.58 -9.33
CA GLU A 6 -13.63 -14.65 -8.34
C GLU A 6 -13.38 -15.28 -6.96
N ALA A 7 -12.13 -15.71 -6.75
CA ALA A 7 -11.68 -16.24 -5.47
C ALA A 7 -11.66 -15.11 -4.43
N GLU A 8 -12.79 -15.04 -3.73
CA GLU A 8 -12.90 -14.87 -2.29
C GLU A 8 -11.95 -13.84 -1.67
N GLU A 9 -12.51 -12.64 -1.54
CA GLU A 9 -12.33 -11.75 -0.40
C GLU A 9 -12.16 -12.56 0.89
N ALA A 10 -10.91 -12.81 1.29
CA ALA A 10 -10.61 -13.45 2.56
C ALA A 10 -10.83 -12.44 3.68
N GLU A 11 -12.02 -12.52 4.24
CA GLU A 11 -12.47 -11.83 5.44
C GLU A 11 -11.60 -12.19 6.67
N GLN A 12 -11.46 -11.21 7.56
CA GLN A 12 -11.11 -11.33 8.98
C GLN A 12 -9.64 -11.62 9.33
N GLU A 13 -8.85 -10.55 9.44
CA GLU A 13 -7.69 -10.56 10.35
C GLU A 13 -8.03 -9.76 11.61
N GLU A 14 -7.74 -10.40 12.74
CA GLU A 14 -8.10 -10.06 14.10
C GLU A 14 -7.62 -8.64 14.47
N LYS A 15 -8.22 -8.04 15.52
CA LYS A 15 -7.82 -6.74 16.11
C LYS A 15 -6.40 -6.77 16.69
N HIS A 16 -5.40 -6.98 15.86
CA HIS A 16 -4.03 -6.60 16.11
C HIS A 16 -3.94 -5.08 16.01
N PRO A 17 -3.03 -4.41 16.74
CA PRO A 17 -2.74 -3.00 16.47
C PRO A 17 -2.44 -2.89 14.98
N ALA A 18 -3.32 -2.19 14.24
CA ALA A 18 -3.42 -2.27 12.78
C ALA A 18 -2.02 -2.07 12.19
N LYS A 19 -1.39 -3.14 11.71
CA LYS A 19 -0.11 -2.99 11.01
C LYS A 19 -0.43 -2.39 9.65
N PRO A 20 0.28 -1.37 9.20
CA PRO A 20 0.07 -0.86 7.85
C PRO A 20 0.37 -1.95 6.82
N ASN A 21 -0.62 -2.23 5.99
CA ASN A 21 -0.49 -3.18 4.89
C ASN A 21 0.00 -2.42 3.65
N PHE A 22 1.32 -2.37 3.46
CA PHE A 22 1.92 -1.73 2.29
C PHE A 22 1.78 -2.64 1.07
N LYS A 23 1.15 -2.12 0.02
CA LYS A 23 1.19 -2.71 -1.32
C LYS A 23 2.56 -2.47 -1.94
N ALA A 24 2.87 -3.22 -3.00
CA ALA A 24 4.13 -3.09 -3.73
C ALA A 24 4.27 -1.67 -4.32
N PRO A 25 5.32 -0.92 -3.98
CA PRO A 25 5.54 0.41 -4.53
C PRO A 25 5.69 0.37 -6.05
N ARG A 26 4.88 1.17 -6.74
CA ARG A 26 4.92 1.29 -8.20
C ARG A 26 5.91 2.39 -8.57
N ASP A 27 6.87 2.02 -9.41
CA ASP A 27 7.81 2.96 -10.00
C ASP A 27 7.15 3.62 -11.22
N ASN A 28 7.10 4.95 -11.26
CA ASN A 28 6.53 5.70 -12.38
C ASN A 28 7.53 5.98 -13.50
N GLY A 29 8.80 5.59 -13.37
CA GLY A 29 9.85 5.84 -14.36
C GLY A 29 10.37 7.29 -14.39
N ASP A 30 9.71 8.24 -13.73
CA ASP A 30 10.10 9.65 -13.65
C ASP A 30 10.89 9.99 -12.36
N GLY A 31 11.37 8.96 -11.65
CA GLY A 31 11.97 9.11 -10.31
C GLY A 31 10.96 9.31 -9.19
N THR A 32 9.66 9.13 -9.47
CA THR A 32 8.59 9.10 -8.47
C THR A 32 8.09 7.67 -8.23
N TYR A 33 7.73 7.41 -6.98
CA TYR A 33 7.14 6.15 -6.53
C TYR A 33 5.73 6.40 -6.02
N MET A 34 4.80 5.52 -6.40
CA MET A 34 3.47 5.44 -5.82
C MET A 34 3.44 4.31 -4.80
N VAL A 35 3.10 4.63 -3.56
CA VAL A 35 2.97 3.69 -2.46
C VAL A 35 1.53 3.72 -1.99
N GLU A 36 0.87 2.58 -2.08
CA GLU A 36 -0.47 2.38 -1.55
C GLU A 36 -0.36 1.54 -0.29
N PHE A 37 -1.04 1.95 0.78
CA PHE A 37 -1.08 1.14 2.00
C PHE A 37 -2.42 1.30 2.70
N GLU A 38 -2.87 0.24 3.36
CA GLU A 38 -4.05 0.29 4.21
C GLU A 38 -3.64 0.40 5.67
N PHE A 39 -4.27 1.28 6.43
CA PHE A 39 -4.08 1.41 7.87
C PHE A 39 -5.40 1.81 8.56
N ASP A 40 -5.75 1.15 9.65
CA ASP A 40 -6.99 1.41 10.41
C ASP A 40 -8.27 1.31 9.56
N GLY A 41 -8.30 0.39 8.59
CA GLY A 41 -9.41 0.24 7.64
C GLY A 41 -9.54 1.39 6.64
N ARG A 42 -8.50 2.22 6.49
CA ARG A 42 -8.42 3.31 5.51
C ARG A 42 -7.31 3.03 4.51
N HIS A 43 -7.64 3.22 3.23
CA HIS A 43 -6.67 3.20 2.15
C HIS A 43 -5.98 4.56 2.00
N TYR A 44 -4.65 4.52 1.96
CA TYR A 44 -3.79 5.67 1.72
C TYR A 44 -2.98 5.44 0.46
N ALA A 45 -2.89 6.47 -0.37
CA ALA A 45 -2.00 6.49 -1.52
C ALA A 45 -1.05 7.68 -1.35
N TRP A 46 0.24 7.41 -1.45
CA TRP A 46 1.28 8.41 -1.44
C TRP A 46 2.03 8.37 -2.77
N SER A 47 2.38 9.53 -3.30
CA SER A 47 3.27 9.61 -4.45
C SER A 47 4.31 10.70 -4.23
N GLY A 48 5.56 10.38 -4.53
CA GLY A 48 6.65 11.33 -4.33
C GLY A 48 7.96 10.83 -4.90
N ALA A 49 8.93 11.74 -4.99
CA ALA A 49 10.29 11.39 -5.39
C ALA A 49 10.96 10.57 -4.28
N ALA A 50 11.58 9.45 -4.64
CA ALA A 50 12.36 8.64 -3.73
C ALA A 50 13.51 7.97 -4.48
N GLY A 51 14.63 7.68 -3.78
CA GLY A 51 15.78 7.00 -4.38
C GLY A 51 15.53 5.51 -4.62
N ASN A 52 14.58 4.91 -3.90
CA ASN A 52 14.19 3.51 -4.05
C ASN A 52 12.81 3.25 -3.43
N ARG A 53 12.27 2.05 -3.69
CA ARG A 53 10.98 1.57 -3.16
C ARG A 53 10.88 1.60 -1.63
N VAL A 54 11.97 1.31 -0.92
CA VAL A 54 12.00 1.27 0.56
C VAL A 54 11.92 2.68 1.14
N GLU A 55 12.69 3.62 0.59
CA GLU A 55 12.61 5.05 0.94
C GLU A 55 11.21 5.62 0.64
N ALA A 56 10.60 5.21 -0.47
CA ALA A 56 9.23 5.60 -0.80
C ALA A 56 8.23 5.14 0.28
N MET A 57 8.32 3.89 0.74
CA MET A 57 7.46 3.37 1.81
C MET A 57 7.63 4.12 3.13
N GLN A 58 8.88 4.40 3.53
CA GLN A 58 9.15 5.18 4.74
C GLN A 58 8.66 6.63 4.63
N SER A 59 8.82 7.24 3.46
CA SER A 59 8.36 8.60 3.18
C SER A 59 6.84 8.68 3.19
N ALA A 60 6.16 7.70 2.59
CA ALA A 60 4.71 7.56 2.62
C ALA A 60 4.20 7.47 4.06
N TRP A 61 4.79 6.60 4.87
CA TRP A 61 4.42 6.46 6.27
C TRP A 61 4.60 7.77 7.05
N SER A 62 5.77 8.39 6.91
CA SER A 62 6.12 9.64 7.61
C SER A 62 5.27 10.84 7.15
N ALA A 63 4.69 10.80 5.95
CA ALA A 63 3.78 11.83 5.45
C ALA A 63 2.42 11.81 6.16
N TYR A 64 1.98 10.64 6.65
CA TYR A 64 0.66 10.47 7.27
C TYR A 64 0.69 10.29 8.80
N PHE A 65 1.74 9.68 9.35
CA PHE A 65 1.78 9.21 10.76
C PHE A 65 2.97 9.76 11.56
N LYS A 66 3.30 11.04 11.39
CA LYS A 66 4.40 11.71 12.13
C LYS A 66 4.04 12.02 13.58
#